data_AF-A0A367ZD29-F1
#
_entry.id   AF-A0A367ZD29-F1
#
_cell.length_a   1.000
_cell.length_b   1.000
_cell.length_c   1.000
_cell.angle_alpha   90.00
_cell.angle_beta   90.00
_cell.angle_gamma   90.00
#
_symmetry.space_group_name_H-M   'P 1'
#
loop_
_entity.id
_entity.type
_entity.pdbx_description
1 polymer ?
#
loop_
_entity_poly.entity_id
_entity_poly.type
_entity_poly.pdbx_seq_one_letter_code
_entity_poly.pdbx_strand_id
1 'polypeptide(L)'
;MIVQEWIVVFQQVSNCYVPTLILLFLFFFAWMAFIWSTIAGTGQKSTPLSAIIQIGFCGLACVGCGLGTLGFLITPDNTEAVFDVLGLLKPLNLVSSYVQVVLLWALKKLA
;
A
#
# COMPACT_ATOMS: atom_id res chain seq x y z
N MET A 1 9.53 -14.84 -21.62
CA MET A 1 10.81 -14.79 -20.89
C MET A 1 10.74 -13.83 -19.70
N ILE A 2 10.41 -12.55 -19.92
CA ILE A 2 10.27 -11.53 -18.85
C ILE A 2 9.29 -11.94 -17.73
N VAL A 3 8.10 -12.46 -18.06
CA VAL A 3 7.09 -12.81 -17.04
C VAL A 3 7.53 -13.93 -16.08
N GLN A 4 8.35 -14.88 -16.56
CA GLN A 4 8.88 -15.96 -15.74
C GLN A 4 9.92 -15.46 -14.74
N GLU A 5 10.75 -14.48 -15.13
CA GLU A 5 11.71 -13.82 -14.23
C GLU A 5 10.99 -13.01 -13.14
N TRP A 6 9.90 -12.32 -13.49
CA TRP A 6 9.06 -11.65 -12.49
C TRP A 6 8.46 -12.64 -11.49
N ILE A 7 7.98 -13.80 -11.94
CA ILE A 7 7.43 -14.83 -11.04
C ILE A 7 8.48 -15.32 -10.04
N VAL A 8 9.73 -15.54 -10.48
CA VAL A 8 10.83 -15.95 -9.59
C VAL A 8 11.21 -14.83 -8.62
N VAL A 9 11.27 -13.58 -9.06
CA VAL A 9 11.51 -12.41 -8.18
C VAL A 9 10.38 -12.23 -7.15
N PHE A 10 9.12 -12.47 -7.54
CA PHE A 10 7.98 -12.46 -6.61
C PHE A 10 8.01 -13.63 -5.61
N GLN A 11 8.63 -14.75 -5.97
CA GLN A 11 8.73 -15.94 -5.11
C GLN A 11 9.98 -15.97 -4.22
N GLN A 12 11.07 -15.31 -4.60
CA GLN A 12 12.36 -15.44 -3.92
C GLN A 12 12.68 -14.35 -2.90
N VAL A 13 11.96 -13.23 -2.89
CA VAL A 13 12.38 -12.08 -2.07
C VAL A 13 11.58 -12.04 -0.77
N SER A 14 12.31 -12.02 0.35
CA SER A 14 11.84 -11.71 1.71
C SER A 14 11.12 -10.34 1.85
N ASN A 15 10.85 -9.65 0.74
CA ASN A 15 10.19 -8.34 0.65
C ASN A 15 8.77 -8.46 0.08
N CYS A 16 8.10 -9.55 0.44
CA CYS A 16 6.70 -9.84 0.13
C CYS A 16 5.74 -8.67 0.43
N TYR A 17 6.15 -7.76 1.31
CA TYR A 17 5.44 -6.57 1.78
C TYR A 17 5.47 -5.37 0.83
N VAL A 18 6.52 -5.24 0.01
CA VAL A 18 6.75 -4.04 -0.82
C VAL A 18 5.63 -3.82 -1.85
N PRO A 19 5.22 -4.82 -2.64
CA PRO A 19 4.10 -4.67 -3.57
C PRO A 19 2.79 -4.29 -2.87
N THR A 20 2.55 -4.85 -1.68
CA THR A 20 1.36 -4.58 -0.86
C THR A 20 1.35 -3.13 -0.38
N LEU A 21 2.46 -2.64 0.16
CA LEU A 21 2.58 -1.27 0.63
C LEU A 21 2.46 -0.25 -0.52
N ILE A 22 2.97 -0.58 -1.71
CA ILE A 22 2.79 0.24 -2.92
C ILE A 22 1.31 0.31 -3.31
N LEU A 23 0.60 -0.82 -3.33
CA LEU A 23 -0.84 -0.83 -3.64
C LEU A 23 -1.66 -0.06 -2.61
N LEU A 24 -1.35 -0.22 -1.32
CA LEU A 24 -1.99 0.55 -0.25
C LEU A 24 -1.72 2.05 -0.40
N PHE A 25 -0.48 2.43 -0.70
CA PHE A 25 -0.12 3.82 -0.99
C PHE A 25 -0.95 4.41 -2.12
N LEU A 26 -1.04 3.71 -3.26
CA LEU A 26 -1.83 4.15 -4.41
C LEU A 26 -3.32 4.24 -4.09
N PHE A 27 -3.85 3.28 -3.33
CA PHE A 27 -5.25 3.28 -2.92
C PHE A 27 -5.58 4.49 -2.04
N PHE A 28 -4.81 4.74 -0.99
CA PHE A 28 -5.06 5.88 -0.10
C PHE A 28 -4.86 7.22 -0.84
N PHE A 29 -3.90 7.30 -1.74
CA PHE A 29 -3.68 8.50 -2.55
C PHE A 29 -4.87 8.77 -3.49
N ALA A 30 -5.36 7.75 -4.18
CA ALA A 30 -6.55 7.84 -5.03
C ALA A 30 -7.79 8.22 -4.22
N TRP A 31 -7.95 7.67 -3.02
CA TRP A 31 -9.05 7.99 -2.12
C TRP A 31 -9.03 9.46 -1.67
N MET A 32 -7.86 9.99 -1.31
CA MET A 32 -7.72 11.43 -1.02
C MET A 32 -8.07 12.31 -2.22
N ALA A 33 -7.59 11.95 -3.42
CA ALA A 33 -7.93 12.67 -4.64
C ALA A 33 -9.44 12.67 -4.91
N PHE A 34 -10.10 11.53 -4.68
CA PHE A 34 -11.56 11.41 -4.80
C PHE A 34 -12.30 12.32 -3.81
N ILE A 35 -11.94 12.29 -2.52
CA ILE A 35 -12.54 13.18 -1.51
C ILE A 35 -12.34 14.64 -1.90
N TRP A 36 -11.11 15.01 -2.29
CA TRP A 36 -10.78 16.38 -2.69
C TRP A 36 -11.63 16.85 -3.88
N SER A 37 -11.74 16.01 -4.92
CA SER A 37 -12.56 16.32 -6.10
C SER A 37 -14.05 16.48 -5.76
N THR A 38 -14.55 15.67 -4.82
CA THR A 38 -15.96 15.72 -4.37
C THR A 38 -16.25 17.01 -3.60
N ILE A 39 -15.34 17.44 -2.72
CA ILE A 39 -15.49 18.71 -2.00
C ILE A 39 -15.40 19.89 -2.98
N ALA A 40 -14.43 19.87 -3.89
CA ALA A 40 -14.26 20.94 -4.88
C ALA A 40 -15.48 21.07 -5.81
N GLY A 41 -16.08 19.94 -6.22
CA GLY A 41 -17.26 19.92 -7.11
C GLY A 41 -18.58 20.28 -6.44
N THR A 42 -18.68 20.24 -5.10
CA THR A 42 -19.93 20.53 -4.38
C THR A 42 -20.10 22.00 -4.02
N GLY A 43 -19.11 22.86 -4.32
CA GLY A 43 -19.19 24.31 -4.05
C GLY A 43 -19.32 24.65 -2.56
N GLN A 44 -19.01 23.71 -1.66
CA GLN A 44 -19.10 23.95 -0.23
C GLN A 44 -18.04 24.95 0.21
N LYS A 45 -18.48 26.03 0.88
CA LYS A 45 -17.58 27.07 1.44
C LYS A 45 -16.73 26.57 2.62
N SER A 46 -17.12 25.45 3.23
CA SER A 46 -16.38 24.83 4.34
C SER A 46 -16.36 23.32 4.17
N THR A 47 -15.17 22.73 4.24
CA THR A 47 -14.98 21.28 4.22
C THR A 47 -15.64 20.66 5.46
N PRO A 48 -16.51 19.66 5.32
CA PRO A 48 -17.14 19.00 6.45
C PRO A 48 -16.07 18.32 7.31
N LEU A 49 -16.22 18.39 8.64
CA LEU A 49 -15.24 17.85 9.60
C LEU A 49 -14.95 16.36 9.34
N SER A 50 -15.94 15.58 8.92
CA SER A 50 -15.78 14.17 8.54
C SER A 50 -14.79 13.98 7.39
N ALA A 51 -14.79 14.86 6.39
CA ALA A 51 -13.85 14.79 5.28
C ALA A 51 -12.43 15.20 5.69
N ILE A 52 -12.29 16.18 6.60
CA ILE A 52 -10.98 16.55 7.16
C ILE A 52 -10.37 15.37 7.92
N ILE A 53 -11.15 14.69 8.75
CA ILE A 53 -10.70 13.51 9.50
C ILE A 53 -10.28 12.39 8.54
N GLN A 54 -11.07 12.14 7.48
CA GLN A 54 -10.74 11.11 6.50
C GLN A 54 -9.47 11.44 5.71
N ILE A 55 -9.30 12.69 5.26
CA ILE A 55 -8.07 13.14 4.58
C ILE A 55 -6.87 13.01 5.52
N GLY A 56 -7.01 13.41 6.79
CA GLY A 56 -5.94 13.30 7.79
C GLY A 56 -5.52 11.85 8.01
N PHE A 57 -6.48 10.95 8.21
CA PHE A 57 -6.20 9.52 8.40
C PHE A 57 -5.59 8.88 7.14
N CYS A 58 -6.18 9.11 5.97
CA CYS A 58 -5.69 8.56 4.71
C CYS A 58 -4.32 9.13 4.32
N GLY A 59 -4.06 10.40 4.64
CA GLY A 59 -2.77 11.04 4.43
C GLY A 59 -1.67 10.44 5.30
N LEU A 60 -1.95 10.23 6.59
CA LEU A 60 -1.03 9.53 7.49
C LEU A 60 -0.78 8.09 7.03
N ALA A 61 -1.83 7.39 6.60
CA ALA A 61 -1.70 6.03 6.06
C ALA A 61 -0.87 6.00 4.76
N CYS A 62 -1.04 6.98 3.85
CA CYS A 62 -0.20 7.13 2.66
C CYS A 62 1.28 7.27 3.03
N VAL A 63 1.59 8.24 3.90
CA VAL A 63 2.97 8.52 4.31
C VAL A 63 3.58 7.30 4.99
N GLY A 64 2.82 6.64 5.87
CA GLY A 64 3.25 5.39 6.53
C GLY A 64 3.53 4.26 5.53
N CYS A 65 2.67 4.05 4.53
CA CYS A 65 2.90 3.04 3.49
C CYS A 65 4.12 3.38 2.63
N GLY A 66 4.29 4.64 2.24
CA GLY A 66 5.42 5.10 1.45
C GLY A 66 6.77 4.97 2.19
N LEU A 67 6.82 5.43 3.44
CA LEU A 67 8.00 5.29 4.29
C LEU A 67 8.29 3.83 4.63
N GLY A 68 7.27 3.02 4.89
CA GLY A 68 7.41 1.58 5.07
C GLY A 68 8.01 0.90 3.84
N THR A 69 7.54 1.27 2.65
CA THR A 69 8.10 0.76 1.38
C THR A 69 9.58 1.09 1.25
N LEU A 70 9.96 2.36 1.48
CA LEU A 70 11.37 2.77 1.45
C LEU A 70 12.19 2.08 2.54
N GLY A 71 11.64 1.92 3.74
CA GLY A 71 12.27 1.19 4.83
C GLY A 71 12.57 -0.26 4.48
N PHE A 72 11.60 -0.99 3.90
CA PHE A 72 11.80 -2.36 3.45
C PHE A 72 12.79 -2.47 2.27
N LEU A 73 12.95 -1.42 1.46
CA LEU A 73 13.94 -1.39 0.38
C LEU A 73 15.37 -1.08 0.86
N ILE A 74 15.53 -0.28 1.91
CA ILE A 74 16.85 0.18 2.39
C ILE A 74 17.34 -0.65 3.58
N THR A 75 16.47 -0.88 4.57
CA THR A 75 16.76 -1.61 5.82
C THR A 75 15.60 -2.56 6.17
N PRO A 76 15.47 -3.71 5.49
CA PRO A 76 14.34 -4.62 5.64
C PRO A 76 14.19 -5.15 7.08
N ASP A 77 15.26 -5.66 7.68
CA ASP A 77 15.20 -6.28 9.03
C ASP A 77 14.73 -5.29 10.12
N ASN A 78 15.24 -4.05 10.07
CA ASN A 78 14.84 -3.00 11.01
C ASN A 78 13.39 -2.58 10.81
N THR A 79 12.95 -2.51 9.54
CA THR A 79 11.57 -2.12 9.22
C THR A 79 10.60 -3.21 9.63
N GLU A 80 10.95 -4.48 9.43
CA GLU A 80 10.16 -5.62 9.90
C GLU A 80 10.00 -5.59 11.43
N ALA A 81 11.08 -5.34 12.17
CA ALA A 81 11.04 -5.20 13.63
C ALA A 81 10.13 -4.03 14.07
N VAL A 82 10.20 -2.88 13.40
CA VAL A 82 9.31 -1.74 13.68
C VAL A 82 7.85 -2.11 13.43
N PHE A 83 7.55 -2.78 12.33
CA PHE A 83 6.19 -3.21 12.01
C PHE A 83 5.68 -4.29 12.97
N ASP A 84 6.54 -5.15 13.51
CA ASP A 84 6.18 -6.14 14.52
C ASP A 84 5.84 -5.49 15.87
N VAL A 85 6.67 -4.54 16.32
CA VAL A 85 6.42 -3.76 17.53
C VAL A 85 5.11 -2.96 17.44
N LEU A 86 4.78 -2.44 16.26
CA LEU A 86 3.52 -1.76 16.00
C LEU A 86 2.32 -2.72 15.85
N GLY A 87 2.54 -4.04 15.89
CA GLY A 87 1.50 -5.05 15.69
C GLY A 87 0.97 -5.11 14.26
N LEU A 88 1.65 -4.46 13.31
CA LEU A 88 1.26 -4.35 11.90
C LEU A 88 1.82 -5.48 11.05
N LEU A 89 2.82 -6.22 11.54
CA LEU A 89 3.48 -7.27 10.76
C LEU A 89 2.54 -8.42 10.38
N LYS A 90 1.71 -8.90 11.32
CA LYS A 90 0.72 -9.97 11.07
C LYS A 90 -0.34 -9.56 10.03
N PRO A 91 -1.04 -8.42 10.17
CA PRO A 91 -1.99 -8.00 9.14
C PRO A 91 -1.31 -7.70 7.81
N LEU A 92 -0.10 -7.13 7.82
CA LEU A 92 0.65 -6.90 6.58
C LEU A 92 1.03 -8.21 5.88
N ASN A 93 1.43 -9.23 6.63
CA ASN A 93 1.67 -10.58 6.11
C ASN A 93 0.43 -11.18 5.46
N LEU A 94 -0.71 -11.10 6.15
CA LEU A 94 -1.98 -11.62 5.63
C LEU A 94 -2.35 -10.93 4.32
N VAL A 95 -2.40 -9.60 4.29
CA VAL A 95 -2.78 -8.84 3.09
C VAL A 95 -1.77 -9.09 1.96
N SER A 96 -0.48 -9.20 2.29
CA SER A 96 0.56 -9.48 1.29
C SER A 96 0.42 -10.84 0.64
N SER A 97 0.05 -11.87 1.40
CA SER A 97 -0.21 -13.20 0.83
C SER A 97 -1.37 -13.18 -0.18
N TYR A 98 -2.45 -12.46 0.13
CA TYR A 98 -3.57 -12.29 -0.81
C TYR A 98 -3.16 -11.51 -2.07
N VAL A 99 -2.47 -10.39 -1.89
CA VAL A 99 -1.99 -9.55 -3.01
C VAL A 99 -1.10 -10.37 -3.95
N GLN A 100 -0.19 -11.16 -3.41
CA GLN A 100 0.70 -12.00 -4.21
C GLN A 100 -0.05 -13.08 -4.99
N VAL A 101 -1.01 -13.76 -4.37
CA VAL A 101 -1.82 -14.78 -5.05
C VAL A 101 -2.57 -14.15 -6.23
N VAL A 102 -3.16 -12.96 -6.04
CA VAL A 102 -3.89 -12.25 -7.09
C VAL A 102 -2.94 -11.78 -8.21
N LEU A 103 -1.79 -11.19 -7.86
CA LEU A 103 -0.81 -10.75 -8.84
C LEU A 103 -0.24 -11.93 -9.65
N LEU A 104 0.11 -13.03 -9.00
CA LEU A 104 0.59 -14.25 -9.67
C LEU A 104 -0.49 -14.84 -10.57
N TRP A 105 -1.75 -14.84 -10.15
CA TRP A 105 -2.87 -15.27 -10.99
C TRP A 105 -3.02 -14.38 -12.23
N ALA A 106 -2.98 -13.05 -12.06
CA ALA A 106 -3.09 -12.10 -13.15
C ALA A 106 -1.93 -12.25 -14.15
N LEU A 107 -0.69 -12.36 -13.65
CA LEU A 107 0.50 -12.58 -14.47
C LEU A 107 0.41 -13.89 -15.27
N LYS A 108 -0.10 -14.98 -14.67
CA LYS A 108 -0.32 -16.25 -15.37
C LYS A 108 -1.40 -16.19 -16.45
N LYS A 109 -2.36 -15.26 -16.35
CA LYS A 109 -3.40 -15.05 -17.36
C LYS A 109 -2.95 -14.16 -18.52
N LEU A 110 -1.95 -13.32 -18.28
CA LEU A 110 -1.39 -12.40 -19.26
C LEU A 110 -0.18 -12.99 -20.02
N ALA A 111 0.40 -14.08 -19.53
CA ALA A 111 1.48 -14.85 -20.15
C ALA A 111 0.95 -15.92 -21.11
#